data_AF-A0A9D8JXK8-F1
#
_entry.id   AF-A0A9D8JXK8-F1
#
_cell.length_a   1.000
_cell.length_b   1.000
_cell.length_c   1.000
_cell.angle_alpha   90.00
_cell.angle_beta   90.00
_cell.angle_gamma   90.00
#
_symmetry.space_group_name_H-M   'P 1'
#
loop_
_entity.id
_entity.type
_entity.pdbx_description
1 polymer ?
#
loop_
_entity_poly.entity_id
_entity_poly.type
_entity_poly.pdbx_seq_one_letter_code
_entity_poly.pdbx_strand_id
1 'polypeptide(L)'
;MNQRIVWIITALIVAGVVIGAIVISNRPPSSLDGDPWDYNIMESDLPEGWSVSSADLQTAYDVAREGALSAMADMRASHFIEFAEPTAGDVFYLTSQVVLFDSAEAAKAAMAAEAASEEWEKIEGSRTVGDETVVWRLKPVADAPEQVSYRADFRYLNGVVSVAMTGTVGAVKDDGPVLVYAGKVWAKMRELARPDALDVLSNARHPDLRGLVLSQNDLAQADPNFGDRWVFNSSLLPSWTPNSGFPDPDGMAKLGRVMGYQVYLVKPLTDDELKSEFSTGLFQQATAFTSAENAEQTLAKMVGLEGGLWTNAPTIGESAKGWTQEYQSQGTSAGSGVVAATEITFRVGTYIGSIRIQTSPVIQPKSLEARASNEHLAQLLANALAEKLKNAEK
;
A
#
# COMPACT_ATOMS: atom_id res chain seq x y z
N MET A 1 15.38 -33.00 -52.08
CA MET A 1 14.66 -32.77 -50.80
C MET A 1 15.45 -31.75 -49.98
N ASN A 2 15.51 -30.50 -50.44
CA ASN A 2 14.68 -29.35 -50.04
C ASN A 2 14.96 -28.80 -48.62
N GLN A 3 16.17 -28.29 -48.41
CA GLN A 3 16.51 -27.36 -47.32
C GLN A 3 15.55 -26.16 -47.24
N ARG A 4 14.92 -25.75 -48.35
CA ARG A 4 13.91 -24.68 -48.37
C ARG A 4 12.63 -24.99 -47.59
N ILE A 5 12.26 -26.27 -47.41
CA ILE A 5 11.05 -26.65 -46.65
C ILE A 5 11.32 -26.57 -45.13
N VAL A 6 12.54 -26.86 -44.69
CA VAL A 6 12.92 -26.80 -43.27
C VAL A 6 12.93 -25.35 -42.76
N TRP A 7 13.46 -24.39 -43.54
CA TRP A 7 13.48 -22.98 -43.15
C TRP A 7 12.08 -22.34 -43.05
N ILE A 8 11.12 -22.76 -43.88
CA ILE A 8 9.75 -22.24 -43.84
C ILE A 8 9.00 -22.78 -42.61
N ILE A 9 9.22 -24.04 -42.23
CA ILE A 9 8.59 -24.64 -41.05
C ILE A 9 9.17 -24.05 -39.75
N THR A 10 10.48 -23.82 -39.67
CA THR A 10 11.10 -23.19 -38.49
C THR A 10 10.69 -21.72 -38.34
N ALA A 11 10.58 -20.96 -39.43
CA ALA A 11 10.09 -19.58 -39.39
C ALA A 11 8.61 -19.47 -38.97
N LEU A 12 7.76 -20.43 -39.38
CA LEU A 12 6.35 -20.47 -38.96
C LEU A 12 6.17 -20.89 -37.50
N ILE A 13 7.05 -21.75 -36.96
CA ILE A 13 7.02 -22.12 -35.53
C ILE A 13 7.51 -20.94 -34.66
N VAL A 14 8.56 -20.22 -35.07
CA VAL A 14 9.03 -19.03 -34.34
C VAL A 14 8.01 -17.89 -34.45
N ALA A 15 7.39 -17.67 -35.60
CA ALA A 15 6.31 -16.68 -35.74
C ALA A 15 5.05 -17.09 -34.95
N GLY A 16 4.69 -18.38 -34.90
CA GLY A 16 3.56 -18.88 -34.12
C GLY A 16 3.77 -18.78 -32.61
N VAL A 17 5.00 -18.96 -32.11
CA VAL A 17 5.35 -18.78 -30.69
C VAL A 17 5.41 -17.30 -30.31
N VAL A 18 5.92 -16.43 -31.18
CA VAL A 18 5.95 -14.98 -30.95
C VAL A 18 4.54 -14.37 -31.03
N ILE A 19 3.70 -14.80 -31.98
CA ILE A 19 2.30 -14.35 -32.05
C ILE A 19 1.46 -14.96 -30.92
N GLY A 20 1.72 -16.21 -30.52
CA GLY A 20 1.09 -16.82 -29.34
C GLY A 20 1.42 -16.08 -28.04
N ALA A 21 2.66 -15.61 -27.88
CA ALA A 21 3.05 -14.78 -26.73
C ALA A 21 2.41 -13.38 -26.76
N ILE A 22 2.29 -12.75 -27.94
CA ILE A 22 1.69 -11.41 -28.11
C ILE A 22 0.14 -11.45 -27.99
N VAL A 23 -0.51 -12.56 -28.34
CA VAL A 23 -1.98 -12.70 -28.24
C VAL A 23 -2.42 -13.07 -26.81
N ILE A 24 -1.57 -13.71 -26.01
CA ILE A 24 -1.84 -13.95 -24.59
C ILE A 24 -1.63 -12.67 -23.76
N SER A 25 -0.73 -11.77 -24.17
CA SER A 25 -0.46 -10.49 -23.46
C SER A 25 -1.47 -9.36 -23.73
N ASN A 26 -2.44 -9.54 -24.65
CA ASN A 26 -3.41 -8.49 -25.03
C ASN A 26 -4.84 -8.75 -24.53
N ARG A 27 -5.04 -9.69 -23.61
CA ARG A 27 -6.34 -9.76 -22.93
C ARG A 27 -6.46 -8.54 -22.02
N PRO A 28 -7.53 -7.73 -22.13
CA PRO A 28 -7.75 -6.65 -21.20
C PRO A 28 -7.78 -7.21 -19.77
N PRO A 29 -7.25 -6.48 -18.78
CA PRO A 29 -7.28 -6.94 -17.39
C PRO A 29 -8.71 -7.23 -16.96
N SER A 30 -8.89 -8.32 -16.21
CA SER A 30 -10.19 -8.70 -15.63
C SER A 30 -10.42 -8.10 -14.24
N SER A 31 -9.36 -7.63 -13.59
CA SER A 31 -9.36 -7.02 -12.26
C SER A 31 -8.22 -6.01 -12.13
N LEU A 32 -8.38 -5.08 -11.18
CA LEU A 32 -7.33 -4.28 -10.57
C LEU A 32 -6.74 -5.08 -9.42
N ASP A 33 -5.51 -5.54 -9.60
CA ASP A 33 -4.78 -6.35 -8.65
C ASP A 33 -3.86 -5.50 -7.78
N GLY A 34 -3.43 -4.31 -8.21
CA GLY A 34 -2.59 -3.39 -7.41
C GLY A 34 -3.24 -2.83 -6.15
N ASP A 35 -2.56 -1.89 -5.51
CA ASP A 35 -3.01 -1.22 -4.29
C ASP A 35 -3.70 0.12 -4.61
N PRO A 36 -4.64 0.62 -3.79
CA PRO A 36 -5.44 1.80 -4.15
C PRO A 36 -4.59 3.07 -4.38
N TRP A 37 -3.44 3.18 -3.72
CA TRP A 37 -2.53 4.30 -3.92
C TRP A 37 -1.76 4.25 -5.25
N ASP A 38 -1.58 3.08 -5.88
CA ASP A 38 -0.91 2.98 -7.19
C ASP A 38 -1.69 3.71 -8.29
N TYR A 39 -3.00 3.84 -8.11
CA TYR A 39 -3.91 4.45 -9.07
C TYR A 39 -4.21 5.91 -8.77
N ASN A 40 -3.96 6.37 -7.55
CA ASN A 40 -4.41 7.68 -7.11
C ASN A 40 -3.60 8.81 -7.76
N ILE A 41 -4.15 10.03 -7.73
CA ILE A 41 -3.43 11.26 -8.09
C ILE A 41 -2.26 11.42 -7.10
N MET A 42 -1.11 11.86 -7.61
CA MET A 42 0.08 12.19 -6.84
C MET A 42 0.45 13.65 -7.08
N GLU A 43 1.31 14.24 -6.25
CA GLU A 43 1.79 15.62 -6.45
C GLU A 43 2.42 15.82 -7.83
N SER A 44 3.09 14.80 -8.39
CA SER A 44 3.66 14.83 -9.73
C SER A 44 2.64 14.96 -10.86
N ASP A 45 1.36 14.69 -10.59
CA ASP A 45 0.27 14.85 -11.55
C ASP A 45 -0.35 16.24 -11.52
N LEU A 46 0.05 17.09 -10.58
CA LEU A 46 -0.52 18.41 -10.31
C LEU A 46 0.35 19.54 -10.85
N PRO A 47 -0.22 20.74 -11.04
CA PRO A 47 0.58 21.94 -11.30
C PRO A 47 1.61 22.18 -10.20
N GLU A 48 2.72 22.82 -10.57
CA GLU A 48 3.76 23.18 -9.61
C GLU A 48 3.19 23.99 -8.42
N GLY A 49 3.63 23.63 -7.21
CA GLY A 49 3.25 24.30 -5.97
C GLY A 49 2.08 23.68 -5.22
N TRP A 50 1.30 22.81 -5.86
CA TRP A 50 0.28 22.00 -5.16
C TRP A 50 0.95 20.99 -4.22
N SER A 51 0.35 20.76 -3.07
CA SER A 51 0.85 19.81 -2.07
C SER A 51 -0.28 19.02 -1.44
N VAL A 52 0.03 17.81 -0.98
CA VAL A 52 -0.88 17.00 -0.15
C VAL A 52 -1.20 17.75 1.15
N SER A 53 -2.48 18.06 1.38
CA SER A 53 -2.96 18.63 2.66
C SER A 53 -3.37 17.53 3.63
N SER A 54 -3.95 16.44 3.13
CA SER A 54 -4.28 15.26 3.92
C SER A 54 -4.27 14.00 3.06
N ALA A 55 -3.97 12.86 3.69
CA ALA A 55 -4.06 11.55 3.06
C ALA A 55 -4.47 10.52 4.12
N ASP A 56 -5.36 9.62 3.73
CA ASP A 56 -5.89 8.56 4.60
C ASP A 56 -5.95 7.22 3.85
N LEU A 57 -5.62 6.14 4.57
CA LEU A 57 -5.67 4.77 4.07
C LEU A 57 -6.52 3.95 5.03
N GLN A 58 -7.65 3.45 4.51
CA GLN A 58 -8.58 2.62 5.25
C GLN A 58 -8.60 1.22 4.66
N THR A 59 -8.63 0.19 5.50
CA THR A 59 -8.86 -1.19 5.06
C THR A 59 -10.27 -1.67 5.38
N ALA A 60 -10.59 -2.88 4.90
CA ALA A 60 -11.78 -3.62 5.31
C ALA A 60 -11.97 -3.65 6.84
N TYR A 61 -10.87 -3.78 7.59
CA TYR A 61 -10.89 -3.87 9.05
C TYR A 61 -11.35 -2.55 9.69
N ASP A 62 -10.79 -1.42 9.23
CA ASP A 62 -11.12 -0.10 9.76
C ASP A 62 -12.60 0.21 9.56
N VAL A 63 -13.09 -0.04 8.34
CA VAL A 63 -14.48 0.15 7.94
C VAL A 63 -15.43 -0.77 8.71
N ALA A 64 -15.08 -2.04 8.91
CA ALA A 64 -15.89 -2.97 9.70
C ALA A 64 -16.01 -2.53 11.17
N ARG A 65 -14.94 -1.96 11.74
CA ARG A 65 -14.93 -1.48 13.14
C ARG A 65 -15.83 -0.26 13.34
N GLU A 66 -15.95 0.61 12.34
CA GLU A 66 -16.80 1.80 12.38
C GLU A 66 -18.29 1.50 12.16
N GLY A 67 -18.66 0.24 11.93
CA GLY A 67 -20.05 -0.16 11.70
C GLY A 67 -20.56 0.28 10.33
N ALA A 68 -19.71 0.19 9.31
CA ALA A 68 -20.00 0.69 7.96
C ALA A 68 -21.21 0.05 7.28
N LEU A 69 -21.67 0.74 6.23
CA LEU A 69 -22.73 0.31 5.33
C LEU A 69 -22.41 -1.05 4.71
N SER A 70 -23.43 -1.89 4.52
CA SER A 70 -23.31 -3.20 3.88
C SER A 70 -22.67 -3.15 2.49
N ALA A 71 -22.70 -1.99 1.82
CA ALA A 71 -22.08 -1.75 0.53
C ALA A 71 -20.53 -1.81 0.56
N MET A 72 -19.91 -1.68 1.74
CA MET A 72 -18.45 -1.72 1.91
C MET A 72 -17.95 -3.06 2.48
N ALA A 73 -18.83 -4.06 2.61
CA ALA A 73 -18.48 -5.36 3.19
C ALA A 73 -17.38 -6.09 2.40
N ASP A 74 -17.33 -5.89 1.09
CA ASP A 74 -16.36 -6.51 0.17
C ASP A 74 -15.23 -5.53 -0.23
N MET A 75 -15.06 -4.45 0.53
CA MET A 75 -13.96 -3.50 0.31
C MET A 75 -12.64 -4.15 0.74
N ARG A 76 -11.61 -4.05 -0.10
CA ARG A 76 -10.23 -4.42 0.26
C ARG A 76 -9.55 -3.29 0.99
N ALA A 77 -9.48 -2.13 0.34
CA ALA A 77 -8.87 -0.92 0.86
C ALA A 77 -9.37 0.32 0.11
N SER A 78 -9.25 1.47 0.77
CA SER A 78 -9.56 2.80 0.24
C SER A 78 -8.38 3.72 0.51
N HIS A 79 -7.95 4.49 -0.49
CA HIS A 79 -6.95 5.54 -0.32
C HIS A 79 -7.55 6.88 -0.73
N PHE A 80 -7.64 7.80 0.22
CA PHE A 80 -8.09 9.16 0.03
C PHE A 80 -6.90 10.12 0.08
N ILE A 81 -6.86 11.08 -0.83
CA ILE A 81 -5.90 12.19 -0.79
C ILE A 81 -6.63 13.49 -1.06
N GLU A 82 -6.29 14.52 -0.30
CA GLU A 82 -6.65 15.91 -0.54
C GLU A 82 -5.39 16.71 -0.87
N PHE A 83 -5.53 17.59 -1.86
CA PHE A 83 -4.50 18.53 -2.26
C PHE A 83 -5.01 19.96 -2.11
N ALA A 84 -4.13 20.83 -1.62
CA ALA A 84 -4.38 22.26 -1.54
C ALA A 84 -3.51 23.00 -2.57
N GLU A 85 -4.08 24.04 -3.18
CA GLU A 85 -3.35 25.00 -4.00
C GLU A 85 -2.46 25.89 -3.09
N PRO A 86 -1.29 26.36 -3.56
CA PRO A 86 -0.53 27.38 -2.84
C PRO A 86 -1.37 28.65 -2.60
N THR A 87 -1.03 29.40 -1.56
CA THR A 87 -1.81 30.53 -1.02
C THR A 87 -2.34 31.50 -2.09
N ALA A 88 -3.63 31.84 -1.98
CA ALA A 88 -4.40 32.75 -2.86
C ALA A 88 -4.86 32.17 -4.22
N GLY A 89 -4.85 30.84 -4.36
CA GLY A 89 -5.46 30.14 -5.48
C GLY A 89 -6.99 30.30 -5.59
N ASP A 90 -7.51 30.22 -6.81
CA ASP A 90 -8.95 30.19 -7.08
C ASP A 90 -9.55 28.78 -6.94
N VAL A 91 -8.71 27.74 -6.80
CA VAL A 91 -9.12 26.37 -6.45
C VAL A 91 -8.75 26.11 -4.99
N PHE A 92 -9.73 25.75 -4.17
CA PHE A 92 -9.53 25.55 -2.74
C PHE A 92 -8.95 24.16 -2.44
N TYR A 93 -9.52 23.13 -3.07
CA TYR A 93 -9.04 21.76 -2.90
C TYR A 93 -9.40 20.86 -4.08
N LEU A 94 -8.57 19.85 -4.29
CA LEU A 94 -8.81 18.68 -5.13
C LEU A 94 -8.73 17.46 -4.24
N THR A 95 -9.75 16.62 -4.27
CA THR A 95 -9.73 15.32 -3.59
C THR A 95 -9.78 14.19 -4.60
N SER A 96 -9.18 13.06 -4.22
CA SER A 96 -9.27 11.82 -4.98
C SER A 96 -9.27 10.63 -4.03
N GLN A 97 -10.32 9.82 -4.13
CA GLN A 97 -10.49 8.59 -3.39
C GLN A 97 -10.54 7.41 -4.35
N VAL A 98 -9.71 6.40 -4.11
CA VAL A 98 -9.73 5.12 -4.83
C VAL A 98 -10.11 4.02 -3.86
N VAL A 99 -11.20 3.32 -4.14
CA VAL A 99 -11.68 2.17 -3.37
C VAL A 99 -11.57 0.91 -4.23
N LEU A 100 -10.86 -0.10 -3.74
CA LEU A 100 -10.78 -1.41 -4.38
C LEU A 100 -11.67 -2.41 -3.66
N PHE A 101 -12.44 -3.18 -4.44
CA PHE A 101 -13.30 -4.25 -3.96
C PHE A 101 -12.75 -5.63 -4.38
N ASP A 102 -13.26 -6.68 -3.75
CA ASP A 102 -12.92 -8.06 -4.11
C ASP A 102 -13.43 -8.48 -5.49
N SER A 103 -14.47 -7.82 -6.01
CA SER A 103 -15.08 -8.13 -7.31
C SER A 103 -15.63 -6.91 -8.04
N ALA A 104 -15.80 -7.03 -9.36
CA ALA A 104 -16.45 -6.01 -10.18
C ALA A 104 -17.93 -5.84 -9.80
N GLU A 105 -18.58 -6.92 -9.39
CA GLU A 105 -19.96 -6.93 -8.91
C GLU A 105 -20.11 -6.12 -7.62
N ALA A 106 -19.18 -6.30 -6.66
CA ALA A 106 -19.15 -5.52 -5.43
C ALA A 106 -18.91 -4.03 -5.70
N ALA A 107 -17.94 -3.70 -6.56
CA ALA A 107 -17.69 -2.31 -6.97
C ALA A 107 -18.91 -1.67 -7.62
N LYS A 108 -19.61 -2.40 -8.50
CA LYS A 108 -20.85 -1.94 -9.12
C LYS A 108 -21.98 -1.74 -8.10
N ALA A 109 -22.13 -2.65 -7.14
CA ALA A 109 -23.12 -2.53 -6.08
C ALA A 109 -22.83 -1.31 -5.18
N ALA A 110 -21.56 -1.05 -4.85
CA ALA A 110 -21.14 0.11 -4.09
C ALA A 110 -21.42 1.42 -4.84
N MET A 111 -21.07 1.50 -6.13
CA MET A 111 -21.36 2.69 -6.93
C MET A 111 -22.87 2.94 -7.11
N ALA A 112 -23.67 1.87 -7.21
CA ALA A 112 -25.13 1.99 -7.29
C ALA A 112 -25.79 2.37 -5.96
N ALA A 113 -25.13 2.11 -4.82
CA ALA A 113 -25.60 2.50 -3.50
C ALA A 113 -25.37 3.99 -3.22
N GLU A 114 -24.44 4.63 -3.94
CA GLU A 114 -24.23 6.08 -3.87
C GLU A 114 -25.46 6.80 -4.44
N ALA A 115 -26.25 7.39 -3.55
CA ALA A 115 -27.44 8.13 -3.92
C ALA A 115 -27.14 9.63 -3.99
N ALA A 116 -27.92 10.34 -4.82
CA ALA A 116 -27.98 11.79 -4.74
C ALA A 116 -28.36 12.19 -3.30
N SER A 117 -27.50 12.95 -2.61
CA SER A 117 -27.91 13.56 -1.34
C SER A 117 -28.76 14.81 -1.62
N GLU A 118 -29.37 15.37 -0.57
CA GLU A 118 -30.11 16.64 -0.70
C GLU A 118 -29.20 17.80 -1.17
N GLU A 119 -27.89 17.67 -1.02
CA GLU A 119 -26.89 18.71 -1.30
C GLU A 119 -26.28 18.58 -2.71
N TRP A 120 -26.31 17.40 -3.31
CA TRP A 120 -25.70 17.14 -4.62
C TRP A 120 -26.76 16.97 -5.72
N GLU A 121 -26.57 17.64 -6.85
CA GLU A 121 -27.36 17.45 -8.06
C GLU A 121 -26.57 16.68 -9.11
N LYS A 122 -27.21 15.67 -9.72
CA LYS A 122 -26.61 14.91 -10.82
C LYS A 122 -26.59 15.75 -12.09
N ILE A 123 -25.46 15.76 -12.79
CA ILE A 123 -25.31 16.40 -14.08
C ILE A 123 -25.57 15.36 -15.17
N GLU A 124 -26.55 15.65 -16.03
CA GLU A 124 -26.87 14.82 -17.18
C GLU A 124 -26.03 15.21 -18.41
N GLY A 125 -25.67 14.23 -19.22
CA GLY A 125 -24.92 14.46 -20.47
C GLY A 125 -23.41 14.67 -20.31
N SER A 126 -22.85 14.54 -19.10
CA SER A 126 -21.41 14.57 -18.87
C SER A 126 -20.66 13.45 -19.60
N ARG A 127 -19.38 13.68 -19.90
CA ARG A 127 -18.52 12.69 -20.54
C ARG A 127 -18.25 11.50 -19.61
N THR A 128 -18.26 10.29 -20.18
CA THR A 128 -17.90 9.05 -19.46
C THR A 128 -16.37 8.87 -19.35
N VAL A 129 -15.94 8.42 -18.18
CA VAL A 129 -14.61 7.94 -17.80
C VAL A 129 -14.76 6.54 -17.20
N GLY A 130 -13.92 5.58 -17.59
CA GLY A 130 -14.08 4.19 -17.12
C GLY A 130 -15.26 3.46 -17.76
N ASP A 131 -15.82 2.51 -17.01
CA ASP A 131 -16.95 1.68 -17.46
C ASP A 131 -18.30 2.39 -17.25
N GLU A 132 -18.38 3.21 -16.19
CA GLU A 132 -19.56 3.98 -15.79
C GLU A 132 -19.11 5.24 -15.04
N THR A 133 -19.84 6.34 -15.20
CA THR A 133 -19.53 7.63 -14.55
C THR A 133 -20.82 8.31 -14.13
N VAL A 134 -20.78 8.93 -12.96
CA VAL A 134 -21.79 9.89 -12.51
C VAL A 134 -21.07 11.16 -12.11
N VAL A 135 -21.52 12.29 -12.66
CA VAL A 135 -21.01 13.61 -12.30
C VAL A 135 -22.04 14.31 -11.45
N TRP A 136 -21.56 14.92 -10.37
CA TRP A 136 -22.35 15.65 -9.40
C TRP A 136 -21.86 17.09 -9.30
N ARG A 137 -22.79 17.97 -8.97
CA ARG A 137 -22.51 19.35 -8.59
C ARG A 137 -23.11 19.63 -7.23
N LEU A 138 -22.34 20.27 -6.36
CA LEU A 138 -22.86 20.71 -5.07
C LEU A 138 -23.81 21.89 -5.31
N LYS A 139 -25.02 21.82 -4.74
CA LYS A 139 -25.99 22.91 -4.82
C LYS A 139 -25.39 24.18 -4.19
N PRO A 140 -25.66 25.38 -4.74
CA PRO A 140 -25.14 26.62 -4.19
C PRO A 140 -25.50 26.78 -2.70
N VAL A 141 -24.50 27.02 -1.87
CA VAL A 141 -24.69 27.31 -0.45
C VAL A 141 -24.97 28.82 -0.31
N ALA A 142 -26.04 29.18 0.40
CA ALA A 142 -26.53 30.56 0.48
C ALA A 142 -25.47 31.57 0.97
N ASP A 143 -24.60 31.14 1.89
CA ASP A 143 -23.55 31.97 2.50
C ASP A 143 -22.21 31.92 1.76
N ALA A 144 -22.12 31.16 0.67
CA ALA A 144 -20.90 31.01 -0.14
C ALA A 144 -21.22 30.91 -1.66
N PRO A 145 -21.94 31.88 -2.24
CA PRO A 145 -22.46 31.78 -3.61
C PRO A 145 -21.35 31.77 -4.69
N GLU A 146 -20.14 32.16 -4.34
CA GLU A 146 -18.98 32.16 -5.24
C GLU A 146 -18.23 30.83 -5.26
N GLN A 147 -18.58 29.88 -4.39
CA GLN A 147 -17.96 28.55 -4.36
C GLN A 147 -18.74 27.57 -5.21
N VAL A 148 -18.03 26.76 -5.99
CA VAL A 148 -18.60 25.67 -6.78
C VAL A 148 -17.78 24.43 -6.55
N SER A 149 -18.47 23.29 -6.43
CA SER A 149 -17.85 21.97 -6.32
C SER A 149 -18.46 21.04 -7.36
N TYR A 150 -17.59 20.30 -8.05
CA TYR A 150 -17.96 19.20 -8.92
C TYR A 150 -17.27 17.92 -8.45
N ARG A 151 -17.98 16.80 -8.51
CA ARG A 151 -17.48 15.47 -8.16
C ARG A 151 -17.76 14.51 -9.30
N ALA A 152 -16.76 13.77 -9.74
CA ALA A 152 -16.89 12.70 -10.72
C ALA A 152 -16.63 11.36 -10.05
N ASP A 153 -17.67 10.54 -9.95
CA ASP A 153 -17.59 9.17 -9.46
C ASP A 153 -17.57 8.24 -10.67
N PHE A 154 -16.61 7.32 -10.73
CA PHE A 154 -16.55 6.34 -11.82
C PHE A 154 -16.09 4.97 -11.35
N ARG A 155 -16.48 3.93 -12.09
CA ARG A 155 -15.98 2.57 -11.89
C ARG A 155 -15.10 2.13 -13.05
N TYR A 156 -14.08 1.37 -12.73
CA TYR A 156 -13.34 0.57 -13.70
C TYR A 156 -13.01 -0.79 -13.07
N LEU A 157 -13.48 -1.87 -13.69
CA LEU A 157 -13.37 -3.23 -13.12
C LEU A 157 -13.91 -3.28 -11.68
N ASN A 158 -13.10 -3.75 -10.72
CA ASN A 158 -13.39 -3.82 -9.28
C ASN A 158 -12.97 -2.56 -8.49
N GLY A 159 -12.62 -1.46 -9.16
CA GLY A 159 -12.30 -0.18 -8.51
C GLY A 159 -13.43 0.84 -8.68
N VAL A 160 -13.75 1.56 -7.61
CA VAL A 160 -14.58 2.77 -7.62
C VAL A 160 -13.71 3.96 -7.24
N VAL A 161 -13.86 5.05 -7.97
CA VAL A 161 -13.09 6.27 -7.79
C VAL A 161 -14.04 7.44 -7.62
N SER A 162 -13.71 8.34 -6.69
CA SER A 162 -14.33 9.65 -6.58
C SER A 162 -13.26 10.73 -6.68
N VAL A 163 -13.40 11.64 -7.64
CA VAL A 163 -12.55 12.83 -7.74
C VAL A 163 -13.44 14.05 -7.54
N ALA A 164 -13.09 14.96 -6.64
CA ALA A 164 -13.83 16.20 -6.46
C ALA A 164 -12.92 17.42 -6.53
N MET A 165 -13.43 18.51 -7.10
CA MET A 165 -12.71 19.77 -7.18
C MET A 165 -13.64 20.90 -6.74
N THR A 166 -13.15 21.70 -5.80
CA THR A 166 -13.87 22.87 -5.27
C THR A 166 -13.05 24.12 -5.44
N GLY A 167 -13.67 25.19 -5.92
CA GLY A 167 -13.03 26.49 -6.10
C GLY A 167 -14.05 27.60 -6.34
N THR A 168 -13.57 28.73 -6.82
CA THR A 168 -14.44 29.84 -7.23
C THR A 168 -15.17 29.50 -8.54
N VAL A 169 -16.33 30.15 -8.78
CA VAL A 169 -17.06 30.07 -10.07
C VAL A 169 -16.14 30.40 -11.26
N GLY A 170 -15.12 31.24 -11.05
CA GLY A 170 -14.15 31.62 -12.08
C GLY A 170 -13.17 30.50 -12.45
N ALA A 171 -12.71 29.71 -11.49
CA ALA A 171 -11.76 28.63 -11.72
C ALA A 171 -12.43 27.29 -12.05
N VAL A 172 -13.53 26.94 -11.38
CA VAL A 172 -14.24 25.67 -11.58
C VAL A 172 -15.60 25.95 -12.23
N LYS A 173 -15.56 26.28 -13.52
CA LYS A 173 -16.75 26.73 -14.28
C LYS A 173 -17.73 25.60 -14.56
N ASP A 174 -17.21 24.43 -14.88
CA ASP A 174 -17.96 23.24 -15.31
C ASP A 174 -17.30 21.96 -14.75
N ASP A 175 -17.81 20.80 -15.16
CA ASP A 175 -17.30 19.48 -14.79
C ASP A 175 -16.02 19.07 -15.54
N GLY A 176 -15.54 19.87 -16.49
CA GLY A 176 -14.37 19.58 -17.30
C GLY A 176 -13.11 19.32 -16.47
N PRO A 177 -12.70 20.21 -15.55
CA PRO A 177 -11.51 20.03 -14.72
C PRO A 177 -11.54 18.73 -13.91
N VAL A 178 -12.66 18.41 -13.25
CA VAL A 178 -12.76 17.18 -12.45
C VAL A 178 -12.67 15.93 -13.34
N LEU A 179 -13.26 15.97 -14.54
CA LEU A 179 -13.19 14.88 -15.51
C LEU A 179 -11.78 14.68 -16.11
N VAL A 180 -10.96 15.74 -16.18
CA VAL A 180 -9.55 15.61 -16.58
C VAL A 180 -8.78 14.80 -15.55
N TYR A 181 -8.95 15.09 -14.26
CA TYR A 181 -8.28 14.35 -13.18
C TYR A 181 -8.82 12.94 -13.02
N ALA A 182 -10.14 12.74 -13.15
CA ALA A 182 -10.73 11.39 -13.23
C ALA A 182 -10.13 10.58 -14.40
N GLY A 183 -9.92 11.21 -15.56
CA GLY A 183 -9.26 10.61 -16.71
C GLY A 183 -7.81 10.18 -16.44
N LYS A 184 -7.06 10.93 -15.62
CA LYS A 184 -5.70 10.55 -15.19
C LYS A 184 -5.72 9.32 -14.28
N VAL A 185 -6.61 9.28 -13.30
CA VAL A 185 -6.77 8.10 -12.41
C VAL A 185 -7.17 6.87 -13.23
N TRP A 186 -8.12 7.03 -14.16
CA TRP A 186 -8.51 5.93 -15.04
C TRP A 186 -7.36 5.44 -15.94
N ALA A 187 -6.53 6.35 -16.46
CA ALA A 187 -5.34 5.96 -17.23
C ALA A 187 -4.37 5.12 -16.38
N LYS A 188 -4.09 5.54 -15.14
CA LYS A 188 -3.28 4.76 -14.20
C LYS A 188 -3.89 3.39 -13.90
N MET A 189 -5.21 3.31 -13.66
CA MET A 189 -5.90 2.03 -13.45
C MET A 189 -5.77 1.09 -14.65
N ARG A 190 -5.76 1.62 -15.88
CA ARG A 190 -5.57 0.81 -17.08
C ARG A 190 -4.13 0.36 -17.28
N GLU A 191 -3.18 1.26 -17.04
CA GLU A 191 -1.76 1.01 -17.26
C GLU A 191 -1.15 0.11 -16.17
N LEU A 192 -1.62 0.27 -14.93
CA LEU A 192 -1.09 -0.39 -13.74
C LEU A 192 -2.08 -1.41 -13.14
N ALA A 193 -3.07 -1.85 -13.93
CA ALA A 193 -4.11 -2.77 -13.46
C ALA A 193 -3.54 -3.97 -12.70
N ARG A 194 -2.37 -4.45 -13.13
CA ARG A 194 -1.62 -5.50 -12.47
C ARG A 194 -0.17 -5.05 -12.27
N PRO A 195 0.33 -4.97 -11.02
CA PRO A 195 1.73 -4.61 -10.77
C PRO A 195 2.69 -5.65 -11.37
N ASP A 196 3.78 -5.18 -11.99
CA ASP A 196 4.86 -6.04 -12.52
C ASP A 196 5.39 -7.04 -11.49
N ALA A 197 5.38 -6.65 -10.21
CA ALA A 197 5.79 -7.49 -9.10
C ALA A 197 4.99 -8.81 -9.02
N LEU A 198 3.70 -8.79 -9.35
CA LEU A 198 2.86 -10.00 -9.34
C LEU A 198 3.24 -10.96 -10.47
N ASP A 199 3.66 -10.44 -11.62
CA ASP A 199 4.13 -11.26 -12.73
C ASP A 199 5.50 -11.87 -12.42
N VAL A 200 6.40 -11.09 -11.81
CA VAL A 200 7.69 -11.61 -11.32
C VAL A 200 7.48 -12.73 -10.30
N LEU A 201 6.59 -12.54 -9.32
CA LEU A 201 6.26 -13.56 -8.33
C LEU A 201 5.63 -14.80 -8.97
N SER A 202 4.63 -14.62 -9.84
CA SER A 202 3.94 -15.73 -10.51
C SER A 202 4.90 -16.57 -11.36
N ASN A 203 5.80 -15.92 -12.12
CA ASN A 203 6.83 -16.60 -12.91
C ASN A 203 7.82 -17.38 -12.03
N ALA A 204 8.12 -16.85 -10.85
CA ALA A 204 8.93 -17.52 -9.84
C ALA A 204 8.13 -18.50 -8.95
N ARG A 205 6.83 -18.69 -9.22
CA ARG A 205 5.90 -19.56 -8.46
C ARG A 205 5.73 -19.18 -6.99
N HIS A 206 5.83 -17.90 -6.68
CA HIS A 206 5.47 -17.36 -5.37
C HIS A 206 4.06 -16.75 -5.42
N PRO A 207 3.33 -16.80 -4.30
CA PRO A 207 2.08 -16.08 -4.16
C PRO A 207 2.35 -14.57 -4.04
N ASP A 208 1.26 -13.80 -4.03
CA ASP A 208 1.29 -12.39 -3.71
C ASP A 208 1.79 -12.17 -2.26
N LEU A 209 2.90 -11.43 -2.11
CA LEU A 209 3.52 -11.18 -0.80
C LEU A 209 2.72 -10.23 0.09
N ARG A 210 1.77 -9.46 -0.46
CA ARG A 210 0.86 -8.62 0.33
C ARG A 210 -0.02 -9.46 1.25
N GLY A 211 -0.42 -10.64 0.76
CA GLY A 211 -1.16 -11.62 1.54
C GLY A 211 -0.30 -12.32 2.60
N LEU A 212 1.01 -12.07 2.65
CA LEU A 212 1.94 -12.74 3.58
C LEU A 212 2.38 -11.88 4.75
N VAL A 213 2.33 -10.54 4.63
CA VAL A 213 2.53 -9.63 5.78
C VAL A 213 1.32 -9.70 6.73
N LEU A 214 1.51 -9.34 7.98
CA LEU A 214 0.45 -9.31 9.00
C LEU A 214 -0.60 -8.26 8.62
N SER A 215 -1.84 -8.72 8.51
CA SER A 215 -3.02 -7.86 8.37
C SER A 215 -3.37 -7.21 9.72
N GLN A 216 -4.25 -6.21 9.72
CA GLN A 216 -4.72 -5.61 10.98
C GLN A 216 -5.43 -6.63 11.89
N ASN A 217 -6.12 -7.63 11.32
CA ASN A 217 -6.68 -8.74 12.10
C ASN A 217 -5.58 -9.58 12.77
N ASP A 218 -4.48 -9.87 12.05
CA ASP A 218 -3.36 -10.62 12.62
C ASP A 218 -2.69 -9.81 13.74
N LEU A 219 -2.53 -8.50 13.55
CA LEU A 219 -1.96 -7.59 14.54
C LEU A 219 -2.85 -7.48 15.79
N ALA A 220 -4.16 -7.36 15.63
CA ALA A 220 -5.12 -7.33 16.74
C ALA A 220 -5.09 -8.60 17.60
N GLN A 221 -4.71 -9.75 17.03
CA GLN A 221 -4.57 -11.01 17.75
C GLN A 221 -3.19 -11.19 18.38
N ALA A 222 -2.14 -10.76 17.68
CA ALA A 222 -0.75 -11.01 18.08
C ALA A 222 -0.21 -9.97 19.07
N ASP A 223 -0.74 -8.74 19.04
CA ASP A 223 -0.37 -7.67 19.96
C ASP A 223 -1.41 -7.51 21.08
N PRO A 224 -1.09 -7.95 22.31
CA PRO A 224 -2.03 -7.88 23.44
C PRO A 224 -2.31 -6.45 23.91
N ASN A 225 -1.48 -5.48 23.53
CA ASN A 225 -1.58 -4.09 23.97
C ASN A 225 -1.96 -3.21 22.78
N PHE A 226 -3.27 -3.07 22.56
CA PHE A 226 -3.84 -2.22 21.52
C PHE A 226 -3.49 -2.68 20.09
N GLY A 227 -3.44 -3.98 19.84
CA GLY A 227 -3.18 -4.52 18.50
C GLY A 227 -4.19 -4.09 17.43
N ASP A 228 -5.41 -3.75 17.84
CA ASP A 228 -6.48 -3.21 16.98
C ASP A 228 -6.26 -1.75 16.55
N ARG A 229 -5.23 -1.07 17.09
CA ARG A 229 -4.91 0.33 16.79
C ARG A 229 -3.78 0.50 15.81
N TRP A 230 -3.15 -0.57 15.31
CA TRP A 230 -2.15 -0.43 14.25
C TRP A 230 -2.81 0.08 12.97
N VAL A 231 -2.33 1.24 12.48
CA VAL A 231 -2.79 1.86 11.23
C VAL A 231 -1.60 2.10 10.30
N PHE A 232 -1.84 2.10 9.00
CA PHE A 232 -0.78 2.38 8.03
C PHE A 232 -0.24 3.80 8.19
N ASN A 233 1.08 3.95 8.03
CA ASN A 233 1.68 5.26 7.95
C ASN A 233 1.46 5.85 6.55
N SER A 234 0.58 6.84 6.41
CA SER A 234 0.27 7.48 5.12
C SER A 234 1.46 8.20 4.47
N SER A 235 2.51 8.53 5.23
CA SER A 235 3.77 9.06 4.69
C SER A 235 4.70 7.98 4.13
N LEU A 236 4.47 6.71 4.47
CA LEU A 236 5.26 5.55 4.06
C LEU A 236 4.32 4.43 3.63
N LEU A 237 3.66 4.65 2.50
CA LEU A 237 2.72 3.69 1.93
C LEU A 237 3.38 2.33 1.70
N PRO A 238 2.62 1.24 1.85
CA PRO A 238 3.13 -0.09 1.54
C PRO A 238 3.67 -0.17 0.12
N SER A 239 4.73 -0.94 -0.07
CA SER A 239 5.45 -0.92 -1.34
C SER A 239 6.15 -2.22 -1.65
N TRP A 240 6.23 -2.49 -2.96
CA TRP A 240 7.11 -3.51 -3.51
C TRP A 240 8.57 -3.07 -3.42
N THR A 241 9.45 -4.00 -3.09
CA THR A 241 10.90 -3.80 -3.07
C THR A 241 11.52 -4.66 -4.18
N PRO A 242 11.63 -4.16 -5.42
CA PRO A 242 12.32 -4.88 -6.49
C PRO A 242 13.83 -4.92 -6.24
N ASN A 243 14.55 -5.83 -6.90
CA ASN A 243 16.01 -5.89 -6.79
C ASN A 243 16.68 -4.58 -7.27
N SER A 244 16.07 -3.87 -8.23
CA SER A 244 16.52 -2.56 -8.71
C SER A 244 16.50 -1.46 -7.63
N GLY A 245 15.78 -1.66 -6.52
CA GLY A 245 15.76 -0.74 -5.38
C GLY A 245 16.96 -0.88 -4.44
N PHE A 246 17.84 -1.86 -4.64
CA PHE A 246 19.02 -2.09 -3.81
C PHE A 246 20.28 -1.46 -4.42
N PRO A 247 21.28 -1.08 -3.61
CA PRO A 247 22.57 -0.57 -4.12
C PRO A 247 23.33 -1.56 -5.02
N ASP A 248 23.14 -2.86 -4.82
CA ASP A 248 23.68 -3.94 -5.66
C ASP A 248 22.55 -4.85 -6.19
N PRO A 249 21.81 -4.42 -7.23
CA PRO A 249 20.69 -5.20 -7.78
C PRO A 249 21.11 -6.58 -8.28
N ASP A 250 22.28 -6.66 -8.94
CA ASP A 250 22.84 -7.90 -9.48
C ASP A 250 23.24 -8.86 -8.38
N GLY A 251 23.79 -8.34 -7.27
CA GLY A 251 24.09 -9.13 -6.08
C GLY A 251 22.83 -9.76 -5.48
N MET A 252 21.75 -9.00 -5.36
CA MET A 252 20.47 -9.53 -4.85
C MET A 252 19.88 -10.60 -5.78
N ALA A 253 19.94 -10.39 -7.10
CA ALA A 253 19.51 -11.39 -8.07
C ALA A 253 20.38 -12.66 -8.03
N LYS A 254 21.70 -12.54 -7.86
CA LYS A 254 22.62 -13.67 -7.69
C LYS A 254 22.38 -14.44 -6.39
N LEU A 255 21.93 -13.75 -5.34
CA LEU A 255 21.44 -14.37 -4.11
C LEU A 255 20.04 -15.00 -4.27
N GLY A 256 19.48 -14.98 -5.48
CA GLY A 256 18.20 -15.62 -5.77
C GLY A 256 16.99 -14.89 -5.20
N ARG A 257 17.11 -13.61 -4.81
CA ARG A 257 15.98 -12.80 -4.37
C ARG A 257 15.04 -12.52 -5.54
N VAL A 258 13.75 -12.75 -5.33
CA VAL A 258 12.70 -12.53 -6.33
C VAL A 258 12.09 -11.13 -6.16
N MET A 259 11.46 -10.89 -5.02
CA MET A 259 10.72 -9.67 -4.72
C MET A 259 10.51 -9.56 -3.20
N GLY A 260 10.29 -8.36 -2.69
CA GLY A 260 9.77 -8.18 -1.34
C GLY A 260 8.59 -7.23 -1.33
N TYR A 261 7.80 -7.28 -0.26
CA TYR A 261 6.74 -6.33 0.03
C TYR A 261 6.88 -5.86 1.47
N GLN A 262 6.84 -4.56 1.68
CA GLN A 262 7.08 -3.93 2.98
C GLN A 262 5.93 -3.02 3.38
N VAL A 263 5.71 -2.93 4.70
CA VAL A 263 4.66 -2.13 5.31
C VAL A 263 5.21 -1.40 6.52
N TYR A 264 4.81 -0.13 6.67
CA TYR A 264 5.05 0.67 7.87
C TYR A 264 3.70 1.00 8.51
N LEU A 265 3.57 0.67 9.79
CA LEU A 265 2.41 0.99 10.61
C LEU A 265 2.82 1.83 11.81
N VAL A 266 1.89 2.63 12.28
CA VAL A 266 1.98 3.37 13.53
C VAL A 266 0.83 2.98 14.44
N LYS A 267 1.09 3.00 15.75
CA LYS A 267 0.09 2.81 16.78
C LYS A 267 -0.20 4.19 17.41
N PRO A 268 -1.34 4.82 17.10
CA PRO A 268 -1.71 6.09 17.71
C PRO A 268 -2.06 5.81 19.16
N LEU A 269 -1.37 6.46 20.10
CA LEU A 269 -1.57 6.33 21.54
C LEU A 269 -1.79 7.71 22.15
N THR A 270 -2.58 7.77 23.22
CA THR A 270 -2.74 8.98 24.04
C THR A 270 -1.51 9.20 24.92
N ASP A 271 -1.33 10.43 25.41
CA ASP A 271 -0.21 10.78 26.32
C ASP A 271 -0.17 9.93 27.59
N ASP A 272 -1.34 9.49 28.08
CA ASP A 272 -1.43 8.61 29.25
C ASP A 272 -1.04 7.17 28.91
N GLU A 273 -1.44 6.65 27.75
CA GLU A 273 -1.07 5.31 27.29
C GLU A 273 0.45 5.21 27.02
N LEU A 274 1.06 6.29 26.50
CA LEU A 274 2.52 6.39 26.30
C LEU A 274 3.33 6.32 27.61
N LYS A 275 2.67 6.39 28.78
CA LYS A 275 3.36 6.16 30.06
C LYS A 275 3.68 4.68 30.30
N SER A 276 2.90 3.78 29.70
CA SER A 276 2.93 2.33 29.92
C SER A 276 3.18 1.51 28.64
N GLU A 277 2.93 2.07 27.46
CA GLU A 277 3.20 1.43 26.17
C GLU A 277 4.22 2.26 25.38
N PHE A 278 5.27 1.59 24.93
CA PHE A 278 6.41 2.23 24.26
C PHE A 278 6.43 1.95 22.77
N SER A 279 5.87 0.81 22.34
CA SER A 279 5.92 0.31 20.98
C SER A 279 4.92 1.05 20.10
N THR A 280 5.40 1.99 19.29
CA THR A 280 4.53 2.88 18.49
C THR A 280 4.76 2.80 16.99
N GLY A 281 5.92 2.32 16.54
CA GLY A 281 6.23 2.08 15.13
C GLY A 281 6.42 0.60 14.85
N LEU A 282 5.83 0.12 13.76
CA LEU A 282 6.01 -1.24 13.26
C LEU A 282 6.42 -1.18 11.80
N PHE A 283 7.55 -1.78 11.48
CA PHE A 283 7.91 -2.16 10.13
C PHE A 283 7.82 -3.67 9.98
N GLN A 284 7.27 -4.11 8.87
CA GLN A 284 7.25 -5.52 8.52
C GLN A 284 7.52 -5.73 7.03
N GLN A 285 8.16 -6.85 6.71
CA GLN A 285 8.48 -7.21 5.34
C GLN A 285 8.41 -8.72 5.13
N ALA A 286 7.88 -9.13 3.99
CA ALA A 286 8.03 -10.48 3.45
C ALA A 286 8.86 -10.42 2.16
N THR A 287 9.86 -11.28 2.02
CA THR A 287 10.71 -11.36 0.83
C THR A 287 10.80 -12.79 0.33
N ALA A 288 10.54 -12.99 -0.96
CA ALA A 288 10.63 -14.28 -1.62
C ALA A 288 12.00 -14.51 -2.26
N PHE A 289 12.46 -15.76 -2.21
CA PHE A 289 13.67 -16.25 -2.83
C PHE A 289 13.39 -17.49 -3.65
N THR A 290 14.18 -17.69 -4.70
CA THR A 290 14.08 -18.87 -5.58
C THR A 290 14.35 -20.21 -4.89
N SER A 291 14.97 -20.22 -3.71
CA SER A 291 15.20 -21.43 -2.92
C SER A 291 15.41 -21.11 -1.44
N ALA A 292 15.23 -22.12 -0.59
CA ALA A 292 15.51 -22.01 0.84
C ALA A 292 17.00 -21.77 1.14
N GLU A 293 17.90 -22.35 0.34
CA GLU A 293 19.35 -22.12 0.45
C GLU A 293 19.69 -20.66 0.15
N ASN A 294 19.09 -20.07 -0.88
CA ASN A 294 19.28 -18.68 -1.26
C ASN A 294 18.79 -17.72 -0.16
N ALA A 295 17.63 -18.03 0.44
CA ALA A 295 17.14 -17.31 1.61
C ALA A 295 18.11 -17.43 2.80
N GLU A 296 18.62 -18.62 3.11
CA GLU A 296 19.57 -18.83 4.21
C GLU A 296 20.89 -18.09 3.99
N GLN A 297 21.47 -18.16 2.78
CA GLN A 297 22.68 -17.42 2.42
C GLN A 297 22.47 -15.91 2.53
N THR A 298 21.28 -15.42 2.16
CA THR A 298 20.95 -14.00 2.29
C THR A 298 20.81 -13.59 3.74
N LEU A 299 20.07 -14.36 4.55
CA LEU A 299 19.94 -14.13 5.99
C LEU A 299 21.32 -14.13 6.66
N ALA A 300 22.21 -15.06 6.30
CA ALA A 300 23.58 -15.11 6.82
C ALA A 300 24.38 -13.84 6.51
N LYS A 301 24.15 -13.21 5.35
CA LYS A 301 24.78 -11.95 4.93
C LYS A 301 24.11 -10.69 5.48
N MET A 302 22.88 -10.77 5.98
CA MET A 302 22.25 -9.64 6.64
C MET A 302 23.05 -9.27 7.89
N VAL A 303 23.63 -8.08 7.84
CA VAL A 303 24.36 -7.48 8.97
C VAL A 303 23.34 -6.63 9.73
N GLY A 304 23.10 -6.98 10.99
CA GLY A 304 22.38 -6.08 11.90
C GLY A 304 23.20 -4.81 12.11
N LEU A 305 22.57 -3.72 12.53
CA LEU A 305 23.28 -2.46 12.74
C LEU A 305 24.40 -2.63 13.78
N GLU A 306 25.57 -2.02 13.50
CA GLU A 306 26.79 -2.21 14.28
C GLU A 306 26.55 -1.90 15.77
N GLY A 307 26.67 -2.92 16.62
CA GLY A 307 26.57 -2.79 18.09
C GLY A 307 25.28 -3.27 18.76
N GLY A 308 24.29 -3.79 18.02
CA GLY A 308 22.98 -4.19 18.58
C GLY A 308 22.63 -5.68 18.56
N LEU A 309 23.49 -6.53 18.01
CA LEU A 309 23.19 -7.96 17.78
C LEU A 309 22.97 -8.72 19.10
N TRP A 310 21.91 -9.51 19.16
CA TRP A 310 21.65 -10.39 20.30
C TRP A 310 22.65 -11.53 20.34
N THR A 311 23.14 -11.84 21.54
CA THR A 311 24.04 -12.98 21.76
C THR A 311 23.38 -14.31 21.45
N ASN A 312 22.08 -14.42 21.72
CA ASN A 312 21.27 -15.58 21.39
C ASN A 312 20.27 -15.18 20.30
N ALA A 313 20.33 -15.88 19.17
CA ALA A 313 19.34 -15.70 18.11
C ALA A 313 17.94 -16.07 18.62
N PRO A 314 16.89 -15.34 18.21
CA PRO A 314 15.52 -15.71 18.54
C PRO A 314 15.17 -17.08 17.92
N THR A 315 14.31 -17.83 18.60
CA THR A 315 13.80 -19.12 18.10
C THR A 315 12.56 -18.90 17.25
N ILE A 316 12.73 -18.27 16.09
CA ILE A 316 11.65 -17.93 15.14
C ILE A 316 11.98 -18.52 13.77
N GLY A 317 10.99 -19.15 13.13
CA GLY A 317 11.19 -19.82 11.85
C GLY A 317 12.22 -20.96 11.93
N GLU A 318 12.97 -21.14 10.85
CA GLU A 318 14.03 -22.16 10.76
C GLU A 318 15.40 -21.61 11.21
N SER A 319 15.61 -20.32 10.99
CA SER A 319 16.80 -19.57 11.40
C SER A 319 16.43 -18.08 11.53
N ALA A 320 17.06 -17.38 12.48
CA ALA A 320 16.76 -15.98 12.73
C ALA A 320 17.97 -15.19 13.24
N LYS A 321 17.87 -13.88 13.11
CA LYS A 321 18.78 -12.89 13.69
C LYS A 321 17.94 -11.81 14.38
N GLY A 322 18.39 -11.39 15.56
CA GLY A 322 17.77 -10.31 16.32
C GLY A 322 18.78 -9.24 16.67
N TRP A 323 18.36 -7.98 16.67
CA TRP A 323 19.18 -6.88 17.17
C TRP A 323 18.32 -5.77 17.79
N THR A 324 18.90 -5.05 18.76
CA THR A 324 18.31 -3.90 19.43
C THR A 324 19.30 -2.73 19.41
N GLN A 325 18.87 -1.55 18.97
CA GLN A 325 19.70 -0.35 18.96
C GLN A 325 18.92 0.88 19.45
N GLU A 326 19.62 1.77 20.14
CA GLU A 326 19.12 3.07 20.58
C GLU A 326 19.69 4.19 19.72
N TYR A 327 18.85 5.15 19.36
CA TYR A 327 19.23 6.35 18.63
C TYR A 327 18.80 7.59 19.41
N GLN A 328 19.63 8.63 19.36
CA GLN A 328 19.20 9.94 19.81
C GLN A 328 18.28 10.54 18.75
N SER A 329 17.02 10.78 19.11
CA SER A 329 16.11 11.56 18.28
C SER A 329 16.59 13.00 18.26
N GLN A 330 17.08 13.46 17.11
CA GLN A 330 17.36 14.87 16.87
C GLN A 330 16.04 15.58 16.54
N GLY A 331 15.25 15.84 17.59
CA GLY A 331 14.21 16.85 17.70
C GLY A 331 13.18 17.01 16.59
N THR A 332 11.92 16.72 16.91
CA THR A 332 10.78 17.60 16.61
C THR A 332 9.78 17.58 17.78
N SER A 333 9.41 18.76 18.27
CA SER A 333 8.33 19.08 19.23
C SER A 333 8.38 18.53 20.68
N ALA A 334 8.88 17.31 20.93
CA ALA A 334 8.77 16.63 22.23
C ALA A 334 10.05 16.65 23.10
N GLY A 335 11.10 17.36 22.67
CA GLY A 335 12.42 17.36 23.30
C GLY A 335 13.34 16.25 22.79
N SER A 336 14.62 16.33 23.12
CA SER A 336 15.60 15.28 22.84
C SER A 336 15.22 14.01 23.61
N GLY A 337 15.04 12.90 22.91
CA GLY A 337 14.71 11.60 23.50
C GLY A 337 15.47 10.46 22.82
N VAL A 338 15.43 9.29 23.43
CA VAL A 338 15.98 8.05 22.86
C VAL A 338 14.87 7.30 22.14
N VAL A 339 15.14 6.85 20.92
CA VAL A 339 14.30 5.88 20.21
C VAL A 339 14.99 4.53 20.31
N ALA A 340 14.31 3.54 20.88
CA ALA A 340 14.77 2.16 20.82
C ALA A 340 14.12 1.48 19.61
N ALA A 341 14.93 0.81 18.80
CA ALA A 341 14.47 -0.05 17.71
C ALA A 341 14.93 -1.47 17.96
N THR A 342 14.02 -2.43 17.78
CA THR A 342 14.32 -3.86 17.82
C THR A 342 13.87 -4.48 16.52
N GLU A 343 14.72 -5.28 15.88
CA GLU A 343 14.35 -6.03 14.68
C GLU A 343 14.68 -7.50 14.82
N ILE A 344 13.77 -8.34 14.32
CA ILE A 344 13.97 -9.76 14.12
C ILE A 344 13.75 -10.08 12.65
N THR A 345 14.78 -10.64 12.02
CA THR A 345 14.74 -11.15 10.65
C THR A 345 14.92 -12.66 10.67
N PHE A 346 14.09 -13.40 9.96
CA PHE A 346 14.04 -14.85 10.06
C PHE A 346 13.65 -15.51 8.74
N ARG A 347 14.04 -16.78 8.57
CA ARG A 347 13.75 -17.59 7.38
C ARG A 347 12.64 -18.61 7.66
N VAL A 348 11.76 -18.78 6.69
CA VAL A 348 10.81 -19.91 6.61
C VAL A 348 10.77 -20.38 5.16
N GLY A 349 11.24 -21.60 4.89
CA GLY A 349 11.36 -22.12 3.54
C GLY A 349 12.12 -21.17 2.61
N THR A 350 11.43 -20.73 1.56
CA THR A 350 11.91 -19.80 0.52
C THR A 350 11.71 -18.32 0.86
N TYR A 351 11.20 -17.99 2.05
CA TYR A 351 10.91 -16.62 2.46
C TYR A 351 11.85 -16.13 3.57
N ILE A 352 12.13 -14.82 3.55
CA ILE A 352 12.63 -14.08 4.70
C ILE A 352 11.54 -13.12 5.16
N GLY A 353 11.18 -13.23 6.44
CA GLY A 353 10.34 -12.26 7.15
C GLY A 353 11.19 -11.30 7.98
N SER A 354 10.78 -10.05 8.10
CA SER A 354 11.34 -9.09 9.05
C SER A 354 10.24 -8.36 9.82
N ILE A 355 10.43 -8.20 11.12
CA ILE A 355 9.63 -7.35 12.00
C ILE A 355 10.58 -6.41 12.73
N ARG A 356 10.32 -5.10 12.64
CA ARG A 356 11.01 -4.10 13.45
C ARG A 356 9.99 -3.28 14.25
N ILE A 357 10.20 -3.21 15.56
CA ILE A 357 9.43 -2.36 16.48
C ILE A 357 10.28 -1.17 16.90
N GLN A 358 9.65 0.00 16.91
CA GLN A 358 10.27 1.25 17.30
C GLN A 358 9.43 1.95 18.35
N THR A 359 10.10 2.67 19.25
CA THR A 359 9.42 3.52 20.23
C THR A 359 9.25 4.94 19.74
N SER A 360 8.25 5.62 20.30
CA SER A 360 8.26 7.09 20.35
C SER A 360 9.49 7.55 21.15
N PRO A 361 9.97 8.79 20.97
CA PRO A 361 11.09 9.30 21.76
C PRO A 361 10.80 9.20 23.28
N VAL A 362 11.62 8.45 24.02
CA VAL A 362 11.53 8.29 25.47
C VAL A 362 12.71 8.95 26.19
N ILE A 363 12.49 9.39 27.42
CA ILE A 363 13.59 9.86 28.28
C ILE A 363 14.48 8.68 28.71
N GLN A 364 15.80 8.90 28.83
CA GLN A 364 16.79 7.84 29.08
C GLN A 364 16.51 6.86 30.23
N PRO A 365 15.90 7.21 31.38
CA PRO A 365 15.64 6.19 32.41
C PRO A 365 14.61 5.13 31.97
N LYS A 366 13.77 5.41 30.98
CA LYS A 366 12.78 4.45 30.43
C LYS A 366 13.29 3.62 29.25
N SER A 367 14.52 3.87 28.78
CA SER A 367 15.09 3.19 27.60
C SER A 367 15.16 1.67 27.75
N LEU A 368 15.52 1.16 28.93
CA LEU A 368 15.58 -0.28 29.19
C LEU A 368 14.20 -0.95 29.18
N GLU A 369 13.18 -0.30 29.75
CA GLU A 369 11.79 -0.79 29.72
C GLU A 369 11.24 -0.79 28.28
N ALA A 370 11.48 0.30 27.55
CA ALA A 370 11.16 0.44 26.14
C ALA A 370 11.79 -0.68 25.29
N ARG A 371 13.07 -1.00 25.53
CA ARG A 371 13.75 -2.11 24.85
C ARG A 371 13.10 -3.45 25.17
N ALA A 372 12.90 -3.77 26.44
CA ALA A 372 12.28 -5.04 26.82
C ALA A 372 10.86 -5.19 26.24
N SER A 373 10.08 -4.11 26.21
CA SER A 373 8.77 -4.06 25.58
C SER A 373 8.86 -4.33 24.07
N ASN A 374 9.73 -3.61 23.35
CA ASN A 374 9.93 -3.83 21.91
C ASN A 374 10.43 -5.24 21.59
N GLU A 375 11.36 -5.79 22.38
CA GLU A 375 11.89 -7.14 22.23
C GLU A 375 10.81 -8.20 22.38
N HIS A 376 9.92 -8.03 23.37
CA HIS A 376 8.79 -8.93 23.57
C HIS A 376 7.80 -8.85 22.40
N LEU A 377 7.37 -7.64 22.03
CA LEU A 377 6.41 -7.45 20.95
C LEU A 377 6.96 -7.90 19.58
N ALA A 378 8.23 -7.59 19.29
CA ALA A 378 8.89 -8.05 18.07
C ALA A 378 8.88 -9.57 17.96
N GLN A 379 9.09 -10.30 19.07
CA GLN A 379 9.01 -11.76 19.09
C GLN A 379 7.58 -12.26 18.83
N LEU A 380 6.55 -11.67 19.44
CA LEU A 380 5.16 -12.06 19.22
C LEU A 380 4.76 -11.89 17.74
N LEU A 381 5.04 -10.71 17.19
CA LEU A 381 4.71 -10.39 15.81
C LEU A 381 5.55 -11.20 14.81
N ALA A 382 6.83 -11.44 15.09
CA ALA A 382 7.67 -12.26 14.22
C ALA A 382 7.23 -13.74 14.23
N ASN A 383 6.75 -14.27 15.35
CA ASN A 383 6.14 -15.59 15.39
C ASN A 383 4.86 -15.65 14.55
N ALA A 384 3.96 -14.66 14.69
CA ALA A 384 2.75 -14.58 13.87
C ALA A 384 3.08 -14.52 12.37
N LEU A 385 4.09 -13.72 11.98
CA LEU A 385 4.52 -13.62 10.59
C LEU A 385 5.14 -14.94 10.11
N ALA A 386 5.94 -15.61 10.95
CA ALA A 386 6.52 -16.91 10.62
C ALA A 386 5.46 -18.00 10.38
N GLU A 387 4.38 -18.02 11.17
CA GLU A 387 3.26 -18.94 10.94
C GLU A 387 2.58 -18.67 9.60
N LYS A 388 2.39 -17.39 9.25
CA LYS A 388 1.81 -16.97 7.98
C LYS A 388 2.67 -17.40 6.78
N LEU A 389 3.98 -17.15 6.84
CA LEU A 389 4.94 -17.60 5.82
C LEU A 389 4.97 -19.13 5.71
N LYS A 390 4.91 -19.85 6.83
CA LYS A 390 4.88 -21.32 6.83
C LYS A 390 3.64 -21.89 6.15
N ASN A 391 2.50 -21.20 6.25
CA ASN A 391 1.28 -21.61 5.57
C ASN A 391 1.35 -21.39 4.06
N ALA A 392 2.13 -20.41 3.59
CA ALA A 392 2.34 -20.13 2.17
C ALA A 392 3.34 -21.08 1.48
N GLU A 393 4.14 -21.83 2.25
CA GLU A 393 5.04 -22.89 1.74
C GLU A 393 4.31 -24.21 1.45
N LYS A 394 3.09 -24.40 1.97
CA LYS A 394 2.28 -25.61 1.74
C LYS A 394 1.54 -25.53 0.42
#